data_AF-A0A521KWP6-F1
#
_entry.id   AF-A0A521KWP6-F1
#
_cell.length_a   1.000
_cell.length_b   1.000
_cell.length_c   1.000
_cell.angle_alpha   90.00
_cell.angle_beta   90.00
_cell.angle_gamma   90.00
#
_symmetry.space_group_name_H-M   'P 1'
#
loop_
_entity.id
_entity.type
_entity.pdbx_description
1 polymer ?
#
loop_
_entity_poly.entity_id
_entity_poly.type
_entity_poly.pdbx_seq_one_letter_code
_entity_poly.pdbx_strand_id
1 'polypeptide(L)'
;MTAAESGPKLAAWPVYTGKEAETLAADVQRLRKAHTEAMEQQAHDALINAGAAAIPLLLPALEKEANEEARERVRQMLLELVKPEHTRLLAKEFTSKLPAVREFALLRVAAFPDAALREDAEKALAFTKPDPNKKTKPPPLAPDERYAAALCCASTGSIAGLAELHERACKQWMPRRNELTVALVPVRGKEATDFLAPFLKHEDRTKRVAALEMLGPCGAKETAVPLIRPFLDEVDGGLKIAAINALRGIVDNAAPIDNLSIFEAVEEAKKWQKRV
;
A
#
# COMPACT_ATOMS: atom_id res chain seq x y z
N MET A 1 -6.21 11.81 -9.06
CA MET A 1 -7.51 11.16 -8.85
C MET A 1 -8.08 11.72 -7.57
N THR A 2 -9.16 12.50 -7.68
CA THR A 2 -9.98 12.90 -6.54
C THR A 2 -10.44 11.64 -5.81
N ALA A 3 -10.35 11.63 -4.49
CA ALA A 3 -10.93 10.58 -3.67
C ALA A 3 -12.41 10.49 -4.04
N ALA A 4 -12.79 9.44 -4.77
CA ALA A 4 -14.19 9.15 -5.03
C ALA A 4 -14.87 9.10 -3.66
N GLU A 5 -15.91 9.90 -3.45
CA GLU A 5 -16.72 9.88 -2.25
C GLU A 5 -17.10 8.43 -1.97
N SER A 6 -16.49 7.85 -0.93
CA SER A 6 -16.72 6.46 -0.62
C SER A 6 -18.16 6.33 -0.19
N GLY A 7 -18.95 5.59 -0.97
CA GLY A 7 -20.31 5.22 -0.60
C GLY A 7 -20.39 4.56 0.79
N PRO A 8 -21.60 4.30 1.31
CA PRO A 8 -21.77 3.72 2.63
C PRO A 8 -20.95 2.44 2.77
N LYS A 9 -20.19 2.34 3.88
CA LYS A 9 -19.38 1.17 4.17
C LYS A 9 -20.29 -0.02 4.44
N LEU A 10 -19.91 -1.18 3.91
CA LEU A 10 -20.70 -2.39 4.06
C LEU A 10 -20.58 -2.94 5.49
N ALA A 11 -21.71 -3.17 6.15
CA ALA A 11 -21.76 -3.61 7.54
C ALA A 11 -21.52 -5.13 7.72
N ALA A 12 -21.89 -5.93 6.73
CA ALA A 12 -21.72 -7.38 6.69
C ALA A 12 -21.60 -7.87 5.24
N TRP A 13 -20.84 -8.94 5.01
CA TRP A 13 -20.81 -9.59 3.70
C TRP A 13 -22.19 -10.11 3.32
N PRO A 14 -22.63 -9.99 2.05
CA PRO A 14 -23.87 -10.63 1.61
C PRO A 14 -23.76 -12.14 1.79
N VAL A 15 -24.84 -12.77 2.23
CA VAL A 15 -24.87 -14.20 2.54
C VAL A 15 -25.87 -14.89 1.63
N TYR A 16 -25.39 -15.86 0.85
CA TYR A 16 -26.25 -16.80 0.14
C TYR A 16 -26.61 -17.96 1.05
N THR A 17 -27.77 -18.56 0.83
CA THR A 17 -28.28 -19.68 1.64
C THR A 17 -28.73 -20.85 0.76
N GLY A 18 -28.76 -22.05 1.34
CA GLY A 18 -29.16 -23.27 0.63
C GLY A 18 -28.39 -23.48 -0.67
N LYS A 19 -29.11 -23.71 -1.76
CA LYS A 19 -28.56 -24.05 -3.08
C LYS A 19 -27.67 -22.94 -3.66
N GLU A 20 -27.94 -21.68 -3.37
CA GLU A 20 -27.12 -20.55 -3.85
C GLU A 20 -25.75 -20.54 -3.18
N ALA A 21 -25.68 -20.89 -1.89
CA ALA A 21 -24.41 -21.01 -1.17
C ALA A 21 -23.57 -22.19 -1.70
N GLU A 22 -24.22 -23.32 -2.00
CA GLU A 22 -23.58 -24.49 -2.60
C GLU A 22 -23.04 -24.17 -4.00
N THR A 23 -23.83 -23.46 -4.80
CA THR A 23 -23.43 -23.02 -6.15
C THR A 23 -22.23 -22.09 -6.08
N LEU A 24 -22.27 -21.07 -5.21
CA LEU A 24 -21.16 -20.15 -5.02
C LEU A 24 -19.88 -20.86 -4.56
N ALA A 25 -19.99 -21.81 -3.64
CA ALA A 25 -18.85 -22.62 -3.22
C ALA A 25 -18.28 -23.47 -4.37
N ALA A 26 -19.16 -24.03 -5.22
CA ALA A 26 -18.77 -24.76 -6.42
C ALA A 26 -18.07 -23.87 -7.45
N ASP A 27 -18.51 -22.62 -7.62
CA ASP A 27 -17.89 -21.64 -8.52
C ASP A 27 -16.49 -21.26 -8.04
N VAL A 28 -16.29 -21.07 -6.73
CA VAL A 28 -14.93 -20.89 -6.16
C VAL A 28 -14.06 -22.12 -6.42
N GLN A 29 -14.57 -23.34 -6.30
CA GLN A 29 -13.81 -24.53 -6.66
C GLN A 29 -13.51 -24.62 -8.16
N ARG A 30 -14.43 -24.17 -9.02
CA ARG A 30 -14.23 -24.12 -10.47
C ARG A 30 -13.09 -23.17 -10.83
N LEU A 31 -13.04 -21.98 -10.23
CA LEU A 31 -11.94 -21.02 -10.42
C LEU A 31 -10.59 -21.65 -10.05
N ARG A 32 -10.52 -22.31 -8.90
CA ARG A 32 -9.28 -22.95 -8.41
C ARG A 32 -8.80 -24.07 -9.32
N LYS A 33 -9.72 -24.89 -9.82
CA LYS A 33 -9.44 -26.08 -10.64
C LYS A 33 -9.46 -25.82 -12.15
N ALA A 34 -9.58 -24.56 -12.57
CA ALA A 34 -9.61 -24.19 -13.97
C ALA A 34 -8.28 -24.59 -14.64
N HIS A 35 -8.39 -25.27 -15.76
CA HIS A 35 -7.27 -25.71 -16.61
C HIS A 35 -7.55 -25.40 -18.10
N THR A 36 -8.67 -24.74 -18.38
CA THR A 36 -9.03 -24.21 -19.69
C THR A 36 -9.54 -22.79 -19.51
N GLU A 37 -9.35 -21.95 -20.53
CA GLU A 37 -9.82 -20.55 -20.54
C GLU A 37 -11.34 -20.48 -20.36
N ALA A 38 -12.10 -21.38 -21.00
CA ALA A 38 -13.55 -21.42 -20.86
C ALA A 38 -14.02 -21.71 -19.42
N MET A 39 -13.36 -22.62 -18.71
CA MET A 39 -13.68 -22.91 -17.31
C MET A 39 -13.34 -21.73 -16.40
N GLU A 40 -12.23 -21.05 -16.66
CA GLU A 40 -11.81 -19.86 -15.93
C GLU A 40 -12.81 -18.73 -16.13
N GLN A 41 -13.19 -18.43 -17.38
CA GLN A 41 -14.17 -17.40 -17.71
C GLN A 41 -15.54 -17.71 -17.08
N GLN A 42 -16.00 -18.96 -17.16
CA GLN A 42 -17.27 -19.36 -16.56
C GLN A 42 -17.27 -19.17 -15.03
N ALA A 43 -16.17 -19.52 -14.36
CA ALA A 43 -16.03 -19.29 -12.93
C ALA A 43 -15.92 -17.79 -12.60
N HIS A 44 -15.20 -17.04 -13.43
CA HIS A 44 -15.04 -15.59 -13.32
C HIS A 44 -16.40 -14.89 -13.37
N ASP A 45 -17.15 -15.08 -14.45
CA ASP A 45 -18.46 -14.45 -14.65
C ASP A 45 -19.44 -14.77 -13.50
N ALA A 46 -19.44 -16.03 -13.03
CA ALA A 46 -20.28 -16.45 -11.91
C ALA A 46 -19.92 -15.72 -10.60
N LEU A 47 -18.62 -15.56 -10.31
CA LEU A 47 -18.13 -14.89 -9.11
C LEU A 47 -18.33 -13.37 -9.18
N ILE A 48 -18.19 -12.77 -10.37
CA ILE A 48 -18.56 -11.35 -10.60
C ILE A 48 -20.04 -11.12 -10.32
N ASN A 49 -20.91 -12.00 -10.83
CA ASN A 49 -22.35 -11.93 -10.57
C ASN A 49 -22.70 -12.12 -9.09
N ALA A 50 -21.95 -12.96 -8.37
CA ALA A 50 -22.11 -13.12 -6.92
C ALA A 50 -21.58 -11.90 -6.11
N GLY A 51 -20.68 -11.11 -6.69
CA GLY A 51 -20.17 -9.89 -6.10
C GLY A 51 -19.49 -10.11 -4.74
N ALA A 52 -19.80 -9.23 -3.78
CA ALA A 52 -19.16 -9.25 -2.47
C ALA A 52 -19.43 -10.53 -1.64
N ALA A 53 -20.45 -11.32 -1.99
CA ALA A 53 -20.75 -12.60 -1.34
C ALA A 53 -19.63 -13.64 -1.52
N ALA A 54 -18.85 -13.54 -2.59
CA ALA A 54 -17.75 -14.47 -2.88
C ALA A 54 -16.50 -14.22 -2.02
N ILE A 55 -16.29 -12.99 -1.56
CA ILE A 55 -15.05 -12.56 -0.88
C ILE A 55 -14.73 -13.43 0.35
N PRO A 56 -15.67 -13.72 1.27
CA PRO A 56 -15.39 -14.55 2.44
C PRO A 56 -14.94 -15.98 2.13
N LEU A 57 -15.31 -16.52 0.96
CA LEU A 57 -14.88 -17.85 0.51
C LEU A 57 -13.53 -17.80 -0.21
N LEU A 58 -13.27 -16.72 -0.94
CA LEU A 58 -12.01 -16.51 -1.67
C LEU A 58 -10.84 -16.17 -0.76
N LEU A 59 -11.06 -15.40 0.32
CA LEU A 59 -9.99 -15.06 1.28
C LEU A 59 -9.27 -16.30 1.84
N PRO A 60 -9.94 -17.27 2.49
CA PRO A 60 -9.25 -18.46 2.97
C PRO A 60 -8.74 -19.35 1.84
N ALA A 61 -9.29 -19.26 0.62
CA ALA A 61 -8.77 -19.98 -0.54
C ALA A 61 -7.40 -19.45 -1.00
N LEU A 62 -7.14 -18.15 -0.85
CA LEU A 62 -5.85 -17.52 -1.19
C LEU A 62 -4.67 -18.17 -0.46
N GLU A 63 -4.82 -18.47 0.83
CA GLU A 63 -3.77 -19.13 1.62
C GLU A 63 -3.69 -20.64 1.32
N LYS A 64 -4.85 -21.30 1.23
CA LYS A 64 -4.93 -22.76 1.14
C LYS A 64 -4.52 -23.32 -0.22
N GLU A 65 -4.45 -22.48 -1.24
CA GLU A 65 -4.11 -22.92 -2.59
C GLU A 65 -2.60 -23.12 -2.74
N ALA A 66 -2.18 -24.35 -3.03
CA ALA A 66 -0.76 -24.69 -3.18
C ALA A 66 -0.24 -24.40 -4.59
N ASN A 67 -1.11 -24.46 -5.60
CA ASN A 67 -0.75 -24.15 -6.97
C ASN A 67 -0.67 -22.63 -7.16
N GLU A 68 0.48 -22.13 -7.64
CA GLU A 68 0.73 -20.68 -7.75
C GLU A 68 -0.19 -20.00 -8.77
N GLU A 69 -0.46 -20.62 -9.92
CA GLU A 69 -1.37 -20.08 -10.94
C GLU A 69 -2.80 -19.99 -10.41
N ALA A 70 -3.28 -21.04 -9.73
CA ALA A 70 -4.60 -21.06 -9.11
C ALA A 70 -4.71 -20.03 -7.98
N ARG A 71 -3.64 -19.86 -7.19
CA ARG A 71 -3.58 -18.83 -6.15
C ARG A 71 -3.64 -17.43 -6.76
N GLU A 72 -2.92 -17.18 -7.85
CA GLU A 72 -2.95 -15.89 -8.53
C GLU A 72 -4.32 -15.60 -9.14
N ARG A 73 -5.02 -16.59 -9.71
CA ARG A 73 -6.42 -16.41 -10.15
C ARG A 73 -7.36 -16.02 -9.01
N VAL A 74 -7.24 -16.68 -7.85
CA VAL A 74 -8.00 -16.30 -6.65
C VAL A 74 -7.67 -14.87 -6.23
N ARG A 75 -6.38 -14.48 -6.27
CA ARG A 75 -5.93 -13.13 -5.95
C ARG A 75 -6.52 -12.09 -6.92
N GLN A 76 -6.50 -12.35 -8.22
CA GLN A 76 -7.05 -11.45 -9.25
C GLN A 76 -8.57 -11.27 -9.07
N MET A 77 -9.29 -12.36 -8.82
CA MET A 77 -10.71 -12.29 -8.51
C MET A 77 -10.99 -11.44 -7.26
N LEU A 78 -10.20 -11.62 -6.19
CA LEU A 78 -10.30 -10.77 -5.01
C LEU A 78 -9.99 -9.30 -5.29
N LEU A 79 -8.98 -8.99 -6.13
CA LEU A 79 -8.63 -7.62 -6.52
C LEU A 79 -9.78 -6.94 -7.25
N GLU A 80 -10.48 -7.68 -8.11
CA GLU A 80 -11.62 -7.19 -8.88
C GLU A 80 -12.88 -6.98 -8.03
N LEU A 81 -13.19 -7.93 -7.14
CA LEU A 81 -14.39 -7.89 -6.30
C LEU A 81 -14.28 -6.90 -5.14
N VAL A 82 -13.08 -6.70 -4.58
CA VAL A 82 -12.91 -5.83 -3.42
C VAL A 82 -12.97 -4.35 -3.83
N LYS A 83 -13.95 -3.65 -3.26
CA LYS A 83 -14.23 -2.23 -3.48
C LYS A 83 -14.03 -1.40 -2.19
N PRO A 84 -13.97 -0.05 -2.26
CA PRO A 84 -13.74 0.83 -1.10
C PRO A 84 -14.73 0.66 0.07
N GLU A 85 -15.97 0.26 -0.21
CA GLU A 85 -17.02 -0.01 0.78
C GLU A 85 -16.71 -1.21 1.69
N HIS A 86 -15.82 -2.11 1.27
CA HIS A 86 -15.47 -3.34 2.00
C HIS A 86 -14.37 -3.17 3.05
N THR A 87 -13.70 -2.02 3.09
CA THR A 87 -12.54 -1.74 3.95
C THR A 87 -12.78 -2.08 5.44
N ARG A 88 -13.97 -1.79 5.98
CA ARG A 88 -14.34 -2.12 7.37
C ARG A 88 -14.49 -3.61 7.65
N LEU A 89 -14.89 -4.37 6.65
CA LEU A 89 -14.97 -5.82 6.77
C LEU A 89 -13.59 -6.46 6.65
N LEU A 90 -12.74 -5.93 5.76
CA LEU A 90 -11.36 -6.38 5.61
C LEU A 90 -10.51 -6.11 6.86
N ALA A 91 -10.77 -5.02 7.59
CA ALA A 91 -10.07 -4.72 8.84
C ALA A 91 -10.18 -5.85 9.88
N LYS A 92 -11.28 -6.62 9.85
CA LYS A 92 -11.45 -7.80 10.73
C LYS A 92 -10.42 -8.89 10.45
N GLU A 93 -9.83 -8.90 9.26
CA GLU A 93 -8.81 -9.86 8.83
C GLU A 93 -7.38 -9.41 9.13
N PHE A 94 -7.15 -8.21 9.68
CA PHE A 94 -5.80 -7.72 10.02
C PHE A 94 -5.08 -8.61 11.03
N THR A 95 -5.83 -9.31 11.87
CA THR A 95 -5.32 -10.28 12.85
C THR A 95 -5.65 -11.72 12.46
N SER A 96 -6.00 -11.98 11.19
CA SER A 96 -6.29 -13.33 10.70
C SER A 96 -5.12 -14.27 10.99
N LYS A 97 -5.37 -15.56 11.20
CA LYS A 97 -4.29 -16.55 11.39
C LYS A 97 -3.54 -16.85 10.09
N LEU A 98 -4.14 -16.50 8.94
CA LEU A 98 -3.66 -16.78 7.59
C LEU A 98 -2.84 -15.57 7.07
N PRO A 99 -1.51 -15.70 6.88
CA PRO A 99 -0.64 -14.60 6.44
C PRO A 99 -1.08 -13.93 5.13
N ALA A 100 -1.40 -14.71 4.08
CA ALA A 100 -1.80 -14.15 2.79
C ALA A 100 -3.11 -13.36 2.89
N VAL A 101 -4.00 -13.75 3.80
CA VAL A 101 -5.26 -13.02 4.07
C VAL A 101 -4.98 -11.70 4.77
N ARG A 102 -4.10 -11.70 5.79
CA ARG A 102 -3.68 -10.46 6.47
C ARG A 102 -3.05 -9.49 5.48
N GLU A 103 -2.05 -9.96 4.73
CA GLU A 103 -1.32 -9.16 3.74
C GLU A 103 -2.28 -8.58 2.70
N PHE A 104 -3.14 -9.41 2.12
CA PHE A 104 -4.14 -8.97 1.15
C PHE A 104 -5.06 -7.89 1.75
N ALA A 105 -5.64 -8.12 2.93
CA ALA A 105 -6.53 -7.17 3.57
C ALA A 105 -5.85 -5.81 3.82
N LEU A 106 -4.62 -5.83 4.35
CA LEU A 106 -3.83 -4.62 4.62
C LEU A 106 -3.51 -3.84 3.33
N LEU A 107 -3.06 -4.53 2.27
CA LEU A 107 -2.78 -3.90 0.97
C LEU A 107 -4.05 -3.34 0.32
N ARG A 108 -5.20 -4.00 0.48
CA ARG A 108 -6.48 -3.48 -0.05
C ARG A 108 -6.95 -2.24 0.69
N VAL A 109 -6.83 -2.19 2.01
CA VAL A 109 -7.14 -0.97 2.78
C VAL A 109 -6.12 0.13 2.48
N ALA A 110 -4.85 -0.21 2.19
CA ALA A 110 -3.87 0.75 1.71
C ALA A 110 -4.26 1.38 0.37
N ALA A 111 -4.78 0.58 -0.57
CA ALA A 111 -5.26 1.05 -1.87
C ALA A 111 -6.59 1.83 -1.79
N PHE A 112 -7.37 1.61 -0.74
CA PHE A 112 -8.63 2.31 -0.48
C PHE A 112 -8.59 2.98 0.91
N PRO A 113 -7.86 4.10 1.05
CA PRO A 113 -7.70 4.81 2.33
C PRO A 113 -9.01 4.98 3.10
N ASP A 114 -9.00 4.56 4.37
CA ASP A 114 -10.13 4.71 5.28
C ASP A 114 -9.63 5.20 6.65
N ALA A 115 -9.69 6.51 6.89
CA ALA A 115 -9.06 7.16 8.03
C ALA A 115 -9.53 6.61 9.40
N ALA A 116 -10.78 6.15 9.51
CA ALA A 116 -11.25 5.61 10.78
C ALA A 116 -10.82 4.15 11.04
N LEU A 117 -9.95 3.57 10.20
CA LEU A 117 -9.21 2.33 10.47
C LEU A 117 -7.79 2.59 11.01
N ARG A 118 -7.45 3.84 11.35
CA ARG A 118 -6.12 4.21 11.85
C ARG A 118 -5.66 3.34 13.01
N GLU A 119 -6.48 3.21 14.06
CA GLU A 119 -6.12 2.42 15.24
C GLU A 119 -6.01 0.93 14.93
N ASP A 120 -6.86 0.41 14.03
CA ASP A 120 -6.80 -0.99 13.60
C ASP A 120 -5.52 -1.27 12.80
N ALA A 121 -5.10 -0.34 11.94
CA ALA A 121 -3.84 -0.43 11.19
C ALA A 121 -2.63 -0.39 12.13
N GLU A 122 -2.63 0.50 13.13
CA GLU A 122 -1.56 0.56 14.14
C GLU A 122 -1.47 -0.73 14.97
N LYS A 123 -2.62 -1.29 15.37
CA LYS A 123 -2.68 -2.61 16.03
C LYS A 123 -2.17 -3.72 15.13
N ALA A 124 -2.47 -3.67 13.83
CA ALA A 124 -1.98 -4.64 12.85
C ALA A 124 -0.46 -4.57 12.66
N LEU A 125 0.12 -3.36 12.63
CA LEU A 125 1.58 -3.18 12.56
C LEU A 125 2.28 -3.68 13.83
N ALA A 126 1.65 -3.48 14.99
CA ALA A 126 2.13 -4.01 16.27
C ALA A 126 1.81 -5.50 16.48
N PHE A 127 1.03 -6.12 15.59
CA PHE A 127 0.58 -7.49 15.76
C PHE A 127 1.76 -8.45 15.72
N THR A 128 1.75 -9.38 16.67
CA THR A 128 2.68 -10.49 16.72
C THR A 128 1.90 -11.78 16.84
N LYS A 129 2.30 -12.82 16.10
CA LYS A 129 1.61 -14.10 16.09
C LYS A 129 1.68 -14.77 17.47
N PRO A 130 0.57 -15.11 18.13
CA PRO A 130 0.62 -15.86 19.40
C PRO A 130 1.27 -17.23 19.16
N ASP A 131 2.35 -17.55 19.90
CA ASP A 131 2.95 -18.89 19.91
C ASP A 131 2.52 -19.60 21.21
N PRO A 132 1.57 -20.56 21.15
CA PRO A 132 1.09 -21.24 22.34
C PRO A 132 2.16 -22.13 23.00
N ASN A 133 3.29 -22.40 22.32
CA ASN A 133 4.33 -23.33 22.78
C ASN A 133 5.64 -22.64 23.18
N LYS A 134 5.76 -21.31 23.06
CA LYS A 134 6.98 -20.57 23.46
C LYS A 134 6.70 -19.54 24.55
N LYS A 135 7.52 -19.56 25.60
CA LYS A 135 7.60 -18.50 26.63
C LYS A 135 8.30 -17.21 26.16
N THR A 136 8.86 -17.22 24.94
CA THR A 136 9.61 -16.09 24.37
C THR A 136 8.72 -15.23 23.47
N LYS A 137 9.04 -13.94 23.36
CA LYS A 137 8.33 -13.00 22.49
C LYS A 137 8.18 -13.58 21.08
N PRO A 138 6.96 -13.62 20.52
CA PRO A 138 6.74 -14.18 19.19
C PRO A 138 7.56 -13.49 18.11
N PRO A 139 7.89 -14.23 17.03
CA PRO A 139 8.63 -13.64 15.93
C PRO A 139 7.82 -12.52 15.30
N PRO A 140 8.51 -11.51 14.77
CA PRO A 140 7.84 -10.46 14.03
C PRO A 140 7.11 -10.98 12.78
N LEU A 141 6.12 -10.22 12.32
CA LEU A 141 5.51 -10.40 11.00
C LEU A 141 6.59 -10.52 9.91
N ALA A 142 6.29 -11.30 8.85
CA ALA A 142 7.19 -11.41 7.70
C ALA A 142 7.40 -10.02 7.06
N PRO A 143 8.52 -9.78 6.35
CA PRO A 143 8.83 -8.46 5.78
C PRO A 143 7.72 -7.88 4.91
N ASP A 144 7.09 -8.71 4.06
CA ASP A 144 6.00 -8.25 3.18
C ASP A 144 4.72 -7.92 3.96
N GLU A 145 4.42 -8.68 5.01
CA GLU A 145 3.29 -8.38 5.91
C GLU A 145 3.51 -7.09 6.71
N ARG A 146 4.73 -6.87 7.20
CA ARG A 146 5.10 -5.61 7.88
C ARG A 146 4.98 -4.43 6.94
N TYR A 147 5.47 -4.59 5.72
CA TYR A 147 5.33 -3.58 4.68
C TYR A 147 3.86 -3.25 4.41
N ALA A 148 3.01 -4.27 4.23
CA ALA A 148 1.57 -4.08 4.04
C ALA A 148 0.92 -3.35 5.22
N ALA A 149 1.28 -3.72 6.46
CA ALA A 149 0.77 -3.06 7.66
C ALA A 149 1.23 -1.60 7.77
N ALA A 150 2.48 -1.32 7.46
CA ALA A 150 3.04 0.03 7.44
C ALA A 150 2.38 0.90 6.36
N LEU A 151 2.14 0.32 5.18
CA LEU A 151 1.44 1.00 4.09
C LEU A 151 0.00 1.34 4.47
N CYS A 152 -0.69 0.40 5.13
CA CYS A 152 -2.04 0.61 5.68
C CYS A 152 -2.05 1.66 6.81
N CYS A 153 -1.02 1.72 7.66
CA CYS A 153 -0.89 2.79 8.65
C CYS A 153 -0.83 4.16 7.96
N ALA A 154 0.06 4.32 6.97
CA ALA A 154 0.20 5.58 6.26
C ALA A 154 -1.10 5.96 5.53
N SER A 155 -1.75 5.02 4.84
CA SER A 155 -2.99 5.30 4.09
C SER A 155 -4.15 5.71 4.99
N THR A 156 -4.15 5.30 6.26
CA THR A 156 -5.15 5.70 7.26
C THR A 156 -4.75 6.97 8.03
N GLY A 157 -3.64 7.62 7.66
CA GLY A 157 -3.14 8.85 8.25
C GLY A 157 -2.20 8.64 9.45
N SER A 158 -1.80 7.41 9.76
CA SER A 158 -0.84 7.12 10.82
C SER A 158 0.60 7.14 10.34
N ILE A 159 1.43 7.92 11.04
CA ILE A 159 2.89 7.96 10.80
C ILE A 159 3.62 6.73 11.36
N ALA A 160 2.95 5.83 12.09
CA ALA A 160 3.60 4.69 12.74
C ALA A 160 4.34 3.77 11.76
N GLY A 161 3.87 3.69 10.51
CA GLY A 161 4.48 2.90 9.45
C GLY A 161 5.70 3.53 8.77
N LEU A 162 6.00 4.82 8.99
CA LEU A 162 6.99 5.54 8.17
C LEU A 162 8.40 4.95 8.24
N ALA A 163 8.80 4.37 9.38
CA ALA A 163 10.12 3.73 9.51
C ALA A 163 10.26 2.51 8.59
N GLU A 164 9.25 1.65 8.57
CA GLU A 164 9.24 0.47 7.70
C GLU A 164 9.12 0.86 6.22
N LEU A 165 8.31 1.88 5.91
CA LEU A 165 8.18 2.40 4.54
C LEU A 165 9.48 3.02 4.04
N HIS A 166 10.23 3.72 4.90
CA HIS A 166 11.54 4.28 4.54
C HIS A 166 12.58 3.19 4.26
N GLU A 167 12.67 2.18 5.12
CA GLU A 167 13.56 1.03 4.92
C GLU A 167 13.22 0.29 3.62
N ARG A 168 11.93 0.17 3.30
CA ARG A 168 11.48 -0.41 2.03
C ARG A 168 11.80 0.48 0.84
N ALA A 169 11.56 1.78 0.93
CA ALA A 169 11.85 2.74 -0.13
C ALA A 169 13.34 2.73 -0.51
N CYS A 170 14.24 2.57 0.46
CA CYS A 170 15.67 2.42 0.22
C CYS A 170 16.01 1.27 -0.74
N LYS A 171 15.20 0.20 -0.75
CA LYS A 171 15.46 -1.01 -1.54
C LYS A 171 14.60 -1.09 -2.80
N GLN A 172 13.39 -0.55 -2.75
CA GLN A 172 12.31 -0.85 -3.70
C GLN A 172 11.42 0.35 -4.03
N TRP A 173 11.96 1.57 -4.04
CA TRP A 173 11.15 2.73 -4.41
C TRP A 173 10.50 2.58 -5.79
N MET A 174 11.25 2.30 -6.85
CA MET A 174 10.71 2.27 -8.21
C MET A 174 9.57 1.25 -8.40
N PRO A 175 9.70 -0.03 -8.00
CA PRO A 175 8.60 -1.00 -8.12
C PRO A 175 7.38 -0.66 -7.26
N ARG A 176 7.56 0.11 -6.18
CA ARG A 176 6.53 0.40 -5.17
C ARG A 176 6.09 1.87 -5.16
N ARG A 177 6.51 2.66 -6.14
CA ARG A 177 6.30 4.12 -6.14
C ARG A 177 4.83 4.48 -6.07
N ASN A 178 4.01 3.81 -6.88
CA ASN A 178 2.59 4.13 -6.99
C ASN A 178 1.86 3.87 -5.67
N GLU A 179 2.10 2.71 -5.05
CA GLU A 179 1.47 2.36 -3.76
C GLU A 179 1.97 3.26 -2.62
N LEU A 180 3.28 3.55 -2.56
CA LEU A 180 3.85 4.46 -1.57
C LEU A 180 3.30 5.88 -1.71
N THR A 181 3.25 6.40 -2.93
CA THR A 181 2.77 7.77 -3.20
C THR A 181 1.32 7.94 -2.77
N VAL A 182 0.46 6.95 -3.05
CA VAL A 182 -0.95 6.97 -2.63
C VAL A 182 -1.06 6.88 -1.11
N ALA A 183 -0.36 5.93 -0.49
CA ALA A 183 -0.46 5.68 0.95
C ALA A 183 0.16 6.80 1.80
N LEU A 184 1.13 7.55 1.29
CA LEU A 184 1.79 8.62 2.04
C LEU A 184 1.02 9.95 2.03
N VAL A 185 0.06 10.16 1.13
CA VAL A 185 -0.71 11.41 1.06
C VAL A 185 -1.47 11.71 2.38
N PRO A 186 -2.16 10.75 3.02
CA PRO A 186 -2.94 11.02 4.23
C PRO A 186 -2.09 11.39 5.47
N VAL A 187 -0.80 11.05 5.48
CA VAL A 187 0.14 11.47 6.54
C VAL A 187 0.83 12.80 6.23
N ARG A 188 0.40 13.53 5.19
CA ARG A 188 1.02 14.80 4.82
C ARG A 188 0.96 15.80 5.98
N GLY A 189 2.13 16.25 6.43
CA GLY A 189 2.18 17.13 7.59
C GLY A 189 3.59 17.40 8.12
N LYS A 190 3.64 18.22 9.15
CA LYS A 190 4.88 18.57 9.84
C LYS A 190 5.50 17.33 10.48
N GLU A 191 4.68 16.45 11.04
CA GLU A 191 5.10 15.24 11.74
C GLU A 191 5.83 14.26 10.79
N ALA A 192 5.29 14.04 9.59
CA ALA A 192 5.96 13.25 8.56
C ALA A 192 7.26 13.91 8.07
N THR A 193 7.27 15.24 7.98
CA THR A 193 8.48 16.00 7.63
C THR A 193 9.57 15.84 8.70
N ASP A 194 9.21 16.03 9.97
CA ASP A 194 10.10 15.91 11.12
C ASP A 194 10.67 14.49 11.20
N PHE A 195 9.86 13.47 10.91
CA PHE A 195 10.31 12.07 10.86
C PHE A 195 11.37 11.84 9.76
N LEU A 196 11.18 12.41 8.57
CA LEU A 196 12.07 12.21 7.42
C LEU A 196 13.31 13.10 7.44
N ALA A 197 13.27 14.23 8.16
CA ALA A 197 14.36 15.21 8.19
C ALA A 197 15.74 14.66 8.61
N PRO A 198 15.87 13.76 9.61
CA PRO A 198 17.15 13.16 9.96
C PRO A 198 17.78 12.34 8.82
N PHE A 199 16.95 11.70 7.98
CA PHE A 199 17.44 10.86 6.89
C PHE A 199 18.03 11.66 5.73
N LEU A 200 17.65 12.93 5.57
CA LEU A 200 18.28 13.85 4.61
C LEU A 200 19.75 14.14 4.95
N LYS A 201 20.14 13.99 6.21
CA LYS A 201 21.52 14.20 6.68
C LYS A 201 22.30 12.90 6.86
N HIS A 202 21.72 11.76 6.46
CA HIS A 202 22.34 10.46 6.65
C HIS A 202 23.54 10.27 5.71
N GLU A 203 24.59 9.58 6.18
CA GLU A 203 25.79 9.28 5.38
C GLU A 203 25.46 8.47 4.12
N ASP A 204 24.66 7.41 4.29
CA ASP A 204 24.12 6.60 3.21
C ASP A 204 23.25 7.43 2.24
N ARG A 205 23.74 7.52 1.01
CA ARG A 205 23.06 8.14 -0.13
C ARG A 205 21.66 7.58 -0.36
N THR A 206 21.48 6.27 -0.21
CA THR A 206 20.21 5.57 -0.48
C THR A 206 19.12 6.05 0.46
N LYS A 207 19.45 6.25 1.74
CA LYS A 207 18.53 6.77 2.75
C LYS A 207 18.13 8.22 2.49
N ARG A 208 19.07 9.04 1.99
CA ARG A 208 18.81 10.42 1.58
C ARG A 208 17.85 10.48 0.39
N VAL A 209 18.08 9.67 -0.65
CA VAL A 209 17.20 9.56 -1.82
C VAL A 209 15.80 9.13 -1.40
N ALA A 210 15.68 8.05 -0.61
CA ALA A 210 14.39 7.56 -0.14
C ALA A 210 13.63 8.61 0.70
N ALA A 211 14.33 9.39 1.51
CA ALA A 211 13.72 10.48 2.29
C ALA A 211 13.17 11.60 1.39
N LEU A 212 13.94 12.04 0.38
CA LEU A 212 13.48 13.01 -0.62
C LEU A 212 12.25 12.48 -1.38
N GLU A 213 12.31 11.24 -1.83
CA GLU A 213 11.23 10.57 -2.56
C GLU A 213 9.94 10.48 -1.73
N MET A 214 10.04 10.11 -0.45
CA MET A 214 8.89 10.07 0.46
C MET A 214 8.37 11.45 0.84
N LEU A 215 9.22 12.48 0.92
CA LEU A 215 8.78 13.85 1.21
C LEU A 215 7.89 14.43 0.10
N GLY A 216 8.01 13.98 -1.15
CA GLY A 216 7.11 14.40 -2.23
C GLY A 216 5.62 14.24 -1.90
N PRO A 217 5.14 13.03 -1.55
CA PRO A 217 3.74 12.81 -1.18
C PRO A 217 3.35 13.27 0.23
N CYS A 218 4.25 13.27 1.23
CA CYS A 218 3.88 13.54 2.64
C CYS A 218 4.55 14.76 3.30
N GLY A 219 5.46 15.46 2.64
CA GLY A 219 6.10 16.65 3.19
C GLY A 219 5.12 17.81 3.32
N ALA A 220 5.16 18.51 4.45
CA ALA A 220 4.50 19.81 4.61
C ALA A 220 5.33 20.90 3.94
N LYS A 221 4.72 21.74 3.11
CA LYS A 221 5.42 22.71 2.27
C LYS A 221 6.32 23.65 3.08
N GLU A 222 5.80 24.15 4.19
CA GLU A 222 6.43 25.15 5.05
C GLU A 222 7.71 24.63 5.71
N THR A 223 7.75 23.33 6.04
CA THR A 223 8.86 22.70 6.76
C THR A 223 9.76 21.87 5.86
N ALA A 224 9.23 21.23 4.81
CA ALA A 224 9.98 20.34 3.94
C ALA A 224 10.76 21.11 2.87
N VAL A 225 10.21 22.19 2.30
CA VAL A 225 10.87 22.95 1.23
C VAL A 225 12.23 23.51 1.67
N PRO A 226 12.38 24.15 2.85
CA PRO A 226 13.69 24.60 3.32
C PRO A 226 14.72 23.47 3.50
N LEU A 227 14.27 22.25 3.82
CA LEU A 227 15.13 21.08 3.99
C LEU A 227 15.56 20.47 2.64
N ILE A 228 14.71 20.57 1.62
CA ILE A 228 14.95 20.01 0.28
C ILE A 228 15.78 20.96 -0.59
N ARG A 229 15.61 22.27 -0.43
CA ARG A 229 16.27 23.30 -1.26
C ARG A 229 17.79 23.10 -1.45
N PRO A 230 18.59 22.76 -0.42
CA PRO A 230 20.03 22.54 -0.59
C PRO A 230 20.39 21.43 -1.60
N PHE A 231 19.50 20.45 -1.81
CA PHE A 231 19.74 19.35 -2.75
C PHE A 231 19.60 19.75 -4.22
N LEU A 232 19.09 20.96 -4.51
CA LEU A 232 19.07 21.49 -5.88
C LEU A 232 20.48 21.84 -6.38
N ASP A 233 21.42 22.11 -5.47
CA ASP A 233 22.83 22.39 -5.75
C ASP A 233 23.73 21.15 -5.63
N GLU A 234 23.16 19.98 -5.30
CA GLU A 234 23.91 18.75 -5.08
C GLU A 234 24.61 18.27 -6.36
N VAL A 235 25.82 17.73 -6.22
CA VAL A 235 26.59 17.20 -7.37
C VAL A 235 26.02 15.85 -7.81
N ASP A 236 25.51 15.06 -6.86
CA ASP A 236 24.84 13.79 -7.14
C ASP A 236 23.53 14.02 -7.90
N GLY A 237 23.50 13.57 -9.17
CA GLY A 237 22.33 13.70 -10.03
C GLY A 237 21.08 13.00 -9.48
N GLY A 238 21.23 11.89 -8.76
CA GLY A 238 20.10 11.17 -8.18
C GLY A 238 19.44 11.94 -7.04
N LEU A 239 20.25 12.54 -6.15
CA LEU A 239 19.74 13.42 -5.09
C LEU A 239 19.09 14.68 -5.66
N LYS A 240 19.67 15.27 -6.70
CA LYS A 240 19.09 16.42 -7.40
C LYS A 240 17.74 16.11 -8.02
N ILE A 241 17.63 15.00 -8.75
CA ILE A 241 16.37 14.54 -9.37
C ILE A 241 15.32 14.25 -8.29
N ALA A 242 15.71 13.57 -7.20
CA ALA A 242 14.80 13.28 -6.09
C ALA A 242 14.31 14.57 -5.42
N ALA A 243 15.16 15.59 -5.26
CA ALA A 243 14.78 16.90 -4.73
C ALA A 243 13.80 17.64 -5.63
N ILE A 244 14.04 17.66 -6.95
CA ILE A 244 13.13 18.24 -7.94
C ILE A 244 11.76 17.55 -7.85
N ASN A 245 11.74 16.21 -7.84
CA ASN A 245 10.50 15.44 -7.76
C ASN A 245 9.76 15.63 -6.41
N ALA A 246 10.50 15.78 -5.31
CA ALA A 246 9.92 16.11 -4.02
C ALA A 246 9.23 17.48 -4.05
N LEU A 247 9.89 18.51 -4.59
CA LEU A 247 9.31 19.84 -4.73
C LEU A 247 8.08 19.86 -5.65
N ARG A 248 8.10 19.09 -6.75
CA ARG A 248 6.92 18.88 -7.60
C ARG A 248 5.73 18.30 -6.82
N GLY A 249 5.97 17.25 -6.03
CA GLY A 249 4.91 16.62 -5.21
C GLY A 249 4.40 17.52 -4.07
N ILE A 250 5.28 18.32 -3.48
CA ILE A 250 4.94 19.20 -2.35
C ILE A 250 4.24 20.48 -2.82
N VAL A 251 4.78 21.16 -3.83
CA VAL A 251 4.37 22.51 -4.24
C VAL A 251 3.30 22.46 -5.33
N ASP A 252 3.45 21.56 -6.31
CA ASP A 252 2.56 21.49 -7.48
C ASP A 252 1.55 20.36 -7.41
N ASN A 253 1.66 19.47 -6.42
CA ASN A 253 0.94 18.20 -6.39
C ASN A 253 1.11 17.42 -7.72
N ALA A 254 2.29 17.54 -8.33
CA ALA A 254 2.60 16.96 -9.62
C ALA A 254 3.35 15.63 -9.47
N ALA A 255 3.14 14.72 -10.41
CA ALA A 255 3.86 13.46 -10.46
C ALA A 255 5.37 13.69 -10.69
N PRO A 256 6.23 12.75 -10.21
CA PRO A 256 7.65 12.73 -10.54
C PRO A 256 7.88 12.72 -12.05
N ILE A 257 8.96 13.35 -12.50
CA ILE A 257 9.42 13.21 -13.88
C ILE A 257 10.24 11.92 -13.98
N ASP A 258 9.81 11.02 -14.84
CA ASP A 258 10.53 9.79 -15.17
C ASP A 258 11.66 10.06 -16.16
N ASN A 259 12.80 9.39 -15.97
CA ASN A 259 13.95 9.43 -16.86
C ASN A 259 14.50 10.85 -17.13
N LEU A 260 14.41 11.76 -16.14
CA LEU A 260 14.96 13.11 -16.23
C LEU A 260 16.49 13.03 -16.44
N SER A 261 16.97 13.52 -17.58
CA SER A 261 18.41 13.54 -17.85
C SER A 261 19.12 14.51 -16.92
N ILE A 262 20.44 14.35 -16.77
CA ILE A 262 21.24 15.25 -15.91
C ILE A 262 21.16 16.71 -16.40
N PHE A 263 21.16 16.93 -17.72
CA PHE A 263 21.06 18.28 -18.30
C PHE A 263 19.70 18.91 -17.99
N GLU A 264 18.60 18.18 -18.18
CA GLU A 264 17.26 18.65 -17.82
C GLU A 264 17.13 18.88 -16.32
N ALA A 265 17.71 18.01 -15.49
CA ALA A 265 17.72 18.16 -14.04
C ALA A 265 18.44 19.44 -13.60
N VAL A 266 19.53 19.85 -14.27
CA VAL A 266 20.21 21.12 -13.98
C VAL A 266 19.31 22.31 -14.31
N GLU A 267 18.62 22.29 -15.45
CA GLU A 267 17.71 23.37 -15.84
C GLU A 267 16.48 23.44 -14.94
N GLU A 268 15.89 22.29 -14.59
CA GLU A 268 14.79 22.20 -13.63
C GLU A 268 15.20 22.67 -12.23
N ALA A 269 16.40 22.31 -11.76
CA ALA A 269 16.93 22.78 -10.48
C ALA A 269 17.02 24.32 -10.44
N LYS A 270 17.54 24.96 -11.50
CA LYS A 270 17.59 26.43 -11.60
C LYS A 270 16.21 27.07 -11.58
N LYS A 271 15.19 26.43 -12.19
CA LYS A 271 13.80 26.92 -12.13
C LYS A 271 13.27 26.84 -10.71
N TRP A 272 13.48 25.72 -10.02
CA TRP A 272 13.06 25.54 -8.64
C TRP A 272 13.76 26.50 -7.68
N GLN A 273 15.07 26.72 -7.82
CA GLN A 273 15.83 27.67 -6.98
C GLN A 273 15.30 29.11 -7.01
N LYS A 274 14.74 29.54 -8.15
CA LYS A 274 14.11 30.86 -8.28
C LYS A 274 12.71 30.92 -7.67
N ARG A 275 12.10 29.76 -7.45
CA ARG A 275 10.70 29.59 -7.03
C ARG A 275 10.56 29.35 -5.53
N VAL A 276 11.53 28.70 -4.89
CA VAL A 276 11.54 28.34 -3.46
C VAL A 276 12.72 28.91 -2.69
#